data_AF-A0A356B9Z8-F1
#
_entry.id   AF-A0A356B9Z8-F1
#
_cell.length_a   1.000
_cell.length_b   1.000
_cell.length_c   1.000
_cell.angle_alpha   90.00
_cell.angle_beta   90.00
_cell.angle_gamma   90.00
#
_symmetry.space_group_name_H-M   'P 1'
#
loop_
_entity.id
_entity.type
_entity.pdbx_description
1 polymer ?
#
loop_
_entity_poly.entity_id
_entity_poly.type
_entity_poly.pdbx_seq_one_letter_code
_entity_poly.pdbx_strand_id
1 'polypeptide(L)'
;MTVNIITPQQWQTQRWQNGGGITHQLCRKDDEQGLLWRVSVAEVATDGPFSRFDNIDRVIMLLAGAGFSLMGVGDNPQLLATPLAPFSFAGETPIHCSLINGAVRDFNLMTRRGALTALLEVLTLNSEAQLLPLGEQRIIFVAKGGVDAAVNGQRFTLDTEHSLLLSNEKGTLLLSGSSGAKLVYIRLEAAKQR
;
A
#
# COMPACT_ATOMS: atom_id res chain seq x y z
N MET A 1 4.99 8.09 -19.65
CA MET A 1 6.17 8.35 -18.82
C MET A 1 5.80 9.51 -17.94
N THR A 2 5.50 9.22 -16.69
CA THR A 2 5.06 10.20 -15.70
C THR A 2 5.65 9.81 -14.36
N VAL A 3 6.22 10.81 -13.68
CA VAL A 3 6.73 10.70 -12.32
C VAL A 3 5.97 11.68 -11.46
N ASN A 4 5.34 11.21 -10.38
CA ASN A 4 4.54 12.05 -9.50
C ASN A 4 4.81 11.76 -8.03
N ILE A 5 4.92 12.80 -7.22
CA ILE A 5 4.99 12.69 -5.76
C ILE A 5 3.59 12.98 -5.21
N ILE A 6 3.18 12.17 -4.24
CA ILE A 6 1.96 12.40 -3.46
C ILE A 6 2.36 12.54 -2.00
N THR A 7 2.13 13.71 -1.44
CA THR A 7 2.32 14.00 -0.02
C THR A 7 1.00 13.79 0.75
N PRO A 8 1.05 13.66 2.09
CA PRO A 8 -0.15 13.54 2.92
C PRO A 8 -1.20 14.65 2.71
N GLN A 9 -0.77 15.86 2.35
CA GLN A 9 -1.67 16.99 2.07
C GLN A 9 -2.53 16.78 0.81
N GLN A 10 -2.11 15.87 -0.08
CA GLN A 10 -2.81 15.54 -1.32
C GLN A 10 -3.75 14.33 -1.17
N TRP A 11 -3.79 13.68 -0.01
CA TRP A 11 -4.62 12.50 0.22
C TRP A 11 -6.11 12.84 0.24
N GLN A 12 -6.91 12.01 -0.42
CA GLN A 12 -8.37 12.10 -0.34
C GLN A 12 -8.86 11.36 0.90
N THR A 13 -9.36 12.10 1.88
CA THR A 13 -9.74 11.54 3.19
C THR A 13 -11.25 11.40 3.32
N GLN A 14 -11.72 10.23 3.72
CA GLN A 14 -13.14 9.94 3.93
C GLN A 14 -13.35 9.17 5.23
N ARG A 15 -14.26 9.67 6.08
CA ARG A 15 -14.72 8.93 7.26
C ARG A 15 -15.66 7.81 6.86
N TRP A 16 -15.57 6.67 7.53
CA TRP A 16 -16.48 5.56 7.30
C TRP A 16 -17.88 5.90 7.79
N GLN A 17 -18.91 5.43 7.08
CA GLN A 17 -20.31 5.71 7.42
C GLN A 17 -20.69 5.17 8.81
N ASN A 18 -20.07 4.08 9.24
CA ASN A 18 -20.29 3.48 10.57
C ASN A 18 -19.51 4.19 11.69
N GLY A 19 -18.70 5.21 11.38
CA GLY A 19 -17.87 5.93 12.35
C GLY A 19 -16.66 5.14 12.87
N GLY A 20 -16.43 3.90 12.42
CA GLY A 20 -15.39 3.02 12.96
C GLY A 20 -13.98 3.30 12.44
N GLY A 21 -13.81 4.28 11.55
CA GLY A 21 -12.51 4.60 10.98
C GLY A 21 -12.52 5.68 9.90
N ILE A 22 -11.34 5.88 9.33
CA ILE A 22 -11.04 6.87 8.29
C ILE A 22 -10.21 6.19 7.22
N THR A 23 -10.47 6.48 5.95
CA THR A 23 -9.58 6.10 4.84
C THR A 23 -8.94 7.34 4.25
N HIS A 24 -7.63 7.34 4.16
CA HIS A 24 -6.82 8.26 3.38
C HIS A 24 -6.41 7.57 2.08
N GLN A 25 -7.05 7.93 0.98
CA GLN A 25 -6.66 7.45 -0.34
C GLN A 25 -5.43 8.22 -0.83
N LEU A 26 -4.32 7.50 -1.04
CA LEU A 26 -3.07 8.04 -1.55
C LEU A 26 -3.17 8.20 -3.06
N CYS A 27 -3.46 7.09 -3.74
CA CYS A 27 -3.62 7.07 -5.20
C CYS A 27 -4.57 5.97 -5.62
N ARG A 28 -5.22 6.19 -6.76
CA ARG A 28 -6.23 5.30 -7.32
C ARG A 28 -6.24 5.41 -8.83
N LYS A 29 -6.49 4.29 -9.49
CA LYS A 29 -6.80 4.23 -10.92
C LYS A 29 -8.07 3.43 -11.12
N ASP A 30 -8.96 4.00 -11.92
CA ASP A 30 -10.18 3.38 -12.40
C ASP A 30 -10.12 3.26 -13.93
N ASP A 31 -10.90 2.36 -14.49
CA ASP A 31 -11.20 2.27 -15.93
C ASP A 31 -12.71 2.07 -16.15
N GLU A 32 -13.11 1.71 -17.38
CA GLU A 32 -14.51 1.52 -17.75
C GLU A 32 -15.24 0.45 -16.91
N GLN A 33 -14.50 -0.48 -16.29
CA GLN A 33 -15.04 -1.55 -15.44
C GLN A 33 -14.95 -1.18 -13.94
N GLY A 34 -14.57 0.05 -13.62
CA GLY A 34 -14.47 0.57 -12.25
C GLY A 34 -13.05 0.47 -11.68
N LEU A 35 -12.94 0.12 -10.40
CA LEU A 35 -11.67 0.12 -9.68
C LEU A 35 -10.67 -0.82 -10.34
N LEU A 36 -9.51 -0.30 -10.74
CA LEU A 36 -8.40 -1.09 -11.27
C LEU A 36 -7.36 -1.34 -10.17
N TRP A 37 -6.93 -0.28 -9.48
CA TRP A 37 -6.14 -0.39 -8.27
C TRP A 37 -6.27 0.84 -7.36
N ARG A 38 -6.05 0.65 -6.06
CA ARG A 38 -6.03 1.72 -5.06
C ARG A 38 -4.97 1.43 -4.01
N VAL A 39 -4.23 2.47 -3.63
CA VAL A 39 -3.40 2.50 -2.45
C VAL A 39 -3.99 3.48 -1.44
N SER A 40 -4.13 3.05 -0.19
CA SER A 40 -4.69 3.86 0.88
C SER A 40 -4.05 3.55 2.22
N VAL A 41 -4.13 4.49 3.15
CA VAL A 41 -3.91 4.27 4.58
C VAL A 41 -5.24 4.39 5.30
N ALA A 42 -5.54 3.45 6.19
CA ALA A 42 -6.74 3.51 7.03
C ALA A 42 -6.36 3.77 8.49
N GLU A 43 -7.21 4.51 9.20
CA GLU A 43 -7.24 4.58 10.65
C GLU A 43 -8.44 3.78 11.13
N VAL A 44 -8.21 2.73 11.90
CA VAL A 44 -9.27 1.86 12.42
C VAL A 44 -9.40 2.12 13.90
N ALA A 45 -10.53 2.71 14.29
CA ALA A 45 -10.77 3.18 15.66
C ALA A 45 -11.60 2.19 16.49
N THR A 46 -12.42 1.38 15.83
CA THR A 46 -13.27 0.38 16.49
C THR A 46 -13.27 -0.93 15.72
N ASP A 47 -13.56 -2.00 16.44
CA ASP A 47 -13.88 -3.30 15.86
C ASP A 47 -15.01 -3.19 14.84
N GLY A 48 -15.01 -4.09 13.86
CA GLY A 48 -16.09 -4.12 12.89
C GLY A 48 -15.81 -4.94 11.64
N PRO A 49 -16.84 -5.10 10.79
CA PRO A 49 -16.68 -5.77 9.52
C PRO A 49 -15.88 -4.91 8.53
N PHE A 50 -15.08 -5.56 7.70
CA PHE A 50 -14.52 -4.91 6.51
C PHE A 50 -15.56 -4.81 5.40
N SER A 51 -15.47 -3.74 4.61
CA SER A 51 -16.24 -3.65 3.36
C SER A 51 -15.85 -4.76 2.39
N ARG A 52 -16.87 -5.36 1.77
CA ARG A 52 -16.73 -6.34 0.70
C ARG A 52 -16.37 -5.66 -0.61
N PHE A 53 -15.41 -6.22 -1.34
CA PHE A 53 -15.00 -5.79 -2.68
C PHE A 53 -14.87 -6.99 -3.60
N ASP A 54 -15.87 -7.23 -4.44
CA ASP A 54 -15.88 -8.38 -5.34
C ASP A 54 -14.75 -8.31 -6.38
N ASN A 55 -14.07 -9.44 -6.59
CA ASN A 55 -13.02 -9.61 -7.59
C ASN A 55 -11.81 -8.66 -7.41
N ILE A 56 -11.54 -8.26 -6.17
CA ILE A 56 -10.39 -7.43 -5.80
C ILE A 56 -9.45 -8.24 -4.91
N ASP A 57 -8.18 -8.34 -5.26
CA ASP A 57 -7.14 -8.81 -4.35
C ASP A 57 -6.73 -7.67 -3.41
N ARG A 58 -6.59 -7.96 -2.11
CA ARG A 58 -6.19 -7.00 -1.09
C ARG A 58 -4.92 -7.44 -0.40
N VAL A 59 -4.01 -6.49 -0.21
CA VAL A 59 -2.87 -6.61 0.72
C VAL A 59 -3.04 -5.56 1.80
N ILE A 60 -3.13 -6.01 3.05
CA ILE A 60 -3.19 -5.14 4.22
C ILE A 60 -1.91 -5.28 5.04
N MET A 61 -1.50 -4.23 5.72
CA MET A 61 -0.27 -4.22 6.50
C MET A 61 -0.34 -3.21 7.63
N LEU A 62 -0.04 -3.63 8.86
CA LEU A 62 -0.01 -2.74 10.02
C LEU A 62 1.10 -1.69 9.85
N LEU A 63 0.76 -0.42 10.05
CA LEU A 63 1.71 0.70 10.09
C LEU A 63 1.98 1.16 11.53
N ALA A 64 0.93 1.29 12.34
CA ALA A 64 1.03 1.78 13.71
C ALA A 64 -0.09 1.22 14.60
N GLY A 65 0.15 1.21 15.92
CA GLY A 65 -0.74 0.65 16.93
C GLY A 65 -0.37 -0.80 17.31
N ALA A 66 -1.11 -1.37 18.26
CA ALA A 66 -0.82 -2.69 18.80
C ALA A 66 -1.12 -3.84 17.83
N GLY A 67 -1.93 -3.60 16.81
CA GLY A 67 -2.36 -4.58 15.82
C GLY A 67 -3.82 -4.98 15.94
N PHE A 68 -4.22 -5.90 15.09
CA PHE A 68 -5.59 -6.37 14.98
C PHE A 68 -5.65 -7.84 14.53
N SER A 69 -6.78 -8.49 14.82
CA SER A 69 -7.09 -9.86 14.45
C SER A 69 -8.18 -9.87 13.38
N LEU A 70 -7.94 -10.59 12.29
CA LEU A 70 -8.90 -10.76 11.20
C LEU A 70 -9.54 -12.15 11.28
N MET A 71 -10.84 -12.20 11.52
CA MET A 71 -11.65 -13.41 11.50
C MET A 71 -12.31 -13.59 10.13
N GLY A 72 -12.38 -14.83 9.63
CA GLY A 72 -12.99 -15.17 8.34
C GLY A 72 -12.01 -15.47 7.20
N VAL A 73 -10.69 -15.30 7.45
CA VAL A 73 -9.65 -15.71 6.49
C VAL A 73 -9.06 -17.05 6.93
N GLY A 74 -9.51 -18.13 6.30
CA GLY A 74 -9.17 -19.51 6.71
C GLY A 74 -9.87 -19.91 8.02
N ASP A 75 -9.37 -20.97 8.65
CA ASP A 75 -10.04 -21.59 9.81
C ASP A 75 -9.74 -20.89 11.15
N ASN A 76 -8.65 -20.12 11.24
CA ASN A 76 -8.20 -19.47 12.46
C ASN A 76 -8.07 -17.95 12.28
N PRO A 77 -8.30 -17.14 13.33
CA PRO A 77 -8.07 -15.70 13.28
C PRO A 77 -6.62 -15.37 12.91
N GLN A 78 -6.45 -14.42 11.98
CA GLN A 78 -5.15 -13.99 11.50
C GLN A 78 -4.70 -12.76 12.28
N LEU A 79 -3.64 -12.89 13.06
CA LEU A 79 -3.12 -11.81 13.90
C LEU A 79 -2.10 -10.95 13.14
N LEU A 80 -2.40 -9.67 12.99
CA LEU A 80 -1.51 -8.67 12.39
C LEU A 80 -1.02 -7.72 13.49
N ALA A 81 -0.01 -8.16 14.23
CA ALA A 81 0.63 -7.39 15.31
C ALA A 81 2.07 -6.96 14.98
N THR A 82 2.63 -7.40 13.85
CA THR A 82 3.96 -7.02 13.40
C THR A 82 3.85 -5.90 12.36
N PRO A 83 4.37 -4.69 12.64
CA PRO A 83 4.38 -3.61 11.66
C PRO A 83 5.12 -4.04 10.39
N LEU A 84 4.59 -3.60 9.26
CA LEU A 84 5.16 -3.84 7.94
C LEU A 84 5.25 -5.32 7.54
N ALA A 85 4.41 -6.18 8.12
CA ALA A 85 4.16 -7.52 7.64
C ALA A 85 2.92 -7.53 6.73
N PRO A 86 3.07 -7.74 5.41
CA PRO A 86 1.94 -7.77 4.49
C PRO A 86 1.12 -9.05 4.64
N PHE A 87 -0.19 -8.92 4.57
CA PHE A 87 -1.14 -10.02 4.60
C PHE A 87 -2.13 -9.91 3.44
N SER A 88 -2.26 -10.98 2.67
CA SER A 88 -3.09 -11.00 1.45
C SER A 88 -4.40 -11.75 1.67
N PHE A 89 -5.49 -11.22 1.13
CA PHE A 89 -6.80 -11.86 1.16
C PHE A 89 -7.68 -11.37 0.00
N ALA A 90 -8.71 -12.14 -0.32
CA ALA A 90 -9.68 -11.76 -1.34
C ALA A 90 -10.66 -10.71 -0.78
N GLY A 91 -10.97 -9.68 -1.56
CA GLY A 91 -11.82 -8.57 -1.16
C GLY A 91 -13.27 -8.99 -0.89
N GLU A 92 -13.72 -10.08 -1.51
CA GLU A 92 -15.02 -10.70 -1.27
C GLU A 92 -15.10 -11.48 0.05
N THR A 93 -13.97 -11.79 0.69
CA THR A 93 -13.94 -12.57 1.93
C THR A 93 -14.64 -11.79 3.06
N PRO A 94 -15.63 -12.39 3.74
CA PRO A 94 -16.28 -11.76 4.88
C PRO A 94 -15.30 -11.72 6.05
N ILE A 95 -14.82 -10.52 6.38
CA ILE A 95 -13.86 -10.31 7.47
C ILE A 95 -14.48 -9.49 8.59
N HIS A 96 -14.28 -9.94 9.82
CA HIS A 96 -14.46 -9.13 11.02
C HIS A 96 -13.09 -8.82 11.63
N CYS A 97 -12.84 -7.54 11.90
CA CYS A 97 -11.61 -7.05 12.50
C CYS A 97 -11.84 -6.73 13.98
N SER A 98 -10.97 -7.26 14.84
CA SER A 98 -10.94 -6.93 16.27
C SER A 98 -9.59 -6.33 16.64
N LEU A 99 -9.60 -5.15 17.26
CA LEU A 99 -8.40 -4.43 17.69
C LEU A 99 -7.80 -5.11 18.92
N ILE A 100 -6.47 -5.24 18.96
CA ILE A 100 -5.78 -5.83 20.12
C ILE A 100 -5.79 -4.86 21.30
N ASN A 101 -5.37 -3.61 21.04
CA ASN A 101 -5.34 -2.55 22.05
C ASN A 101 -5.32 -1.17 21.36
N GLY A 102 -6.49 -0.53 21.34
CA GLY A 102 -6.67 0.81 20.79
C GLY A 102 -6.63 0.89 19.27
N ALA A 103 -6.72 2.12 18.76
CA ALA A 103 -6.76 2.40 17.34
C ALA A 103 -5.44 2.03 16.65
N VAL A 104 -5.55 1.64 15.38
CA VAL A 104 -4.43 1.26 14.52
C VAL A 104 -4.43 2.07 13.24
N ARG A 105 -3.27 2.11 12.58
CA ARG A 105 -3.17 2.55 11.18
C ARG A 105 -2.68 1.39 10.33
N ASP A 106 -3.31 1.16 9.19
CA ASP A 106 -2.91 0.14 8.23
C ASP A 106 -2.75 0.71 6.82
N PHE A 107 -1.87 0.08 6.05
CA PHE A 107 -1.71 0.28 4.62
C PHE A 107 -2.58 -0.74 3.88
N ASN A 108 -3.25 -0.30 2.81
CA ASN A 108 -4.06 -1.14 1.94
C ASN A 108 -3.65 -0.96 0.48
N LEU A 109 -3.32 -2.06 -0.18
CA LEU A 109 -3.27 -2.17 -1.64
C LEU A 109 -4.46 -3.00 -2.10
N MET A 110 -5.18 -2.49 -3.08
CA MET A 110 -6.31 -3.17 -3.71
C MET A 110 -6.07 -3.24 -5.21
N THR A 111 -6.25 -4.40 -5.82
CA THR A 111 -6.04 -4.61 -7.26
C THR A 111 -7.10 -5.53 -7.86
N ARG A 112 -7.66 -5.16 -9.02
CA ARG A 112 -8.67 -5.98 -9.69
C ARG A 112 -8.05 -7.25 -10.29
N ARG A 113 -8.53 -8.40 -9.81
CA ARG A 113 -8.06 -9.72 -10.22
C ARG A 113 -8.36 -9.94 -11.71
N GLY A 114 -7.40 -10.52 -12.42
CA GLY A 114 -7.48 -10.77 -13.87
C GLY A 114 -7.15 -9.57 -14.76
N ALA A 115 -7.17 -8.34 -14.24
CA ALA A 115 -6.72 -7.16 -14.97
C ALA A 115 -5.24 -6.86 -14.71
N LEU A 116 -4.81 -6.97 -13.45
CA LEU A 116 -3.44 -6.68 -13.02
C LEU A 116 -2.89 -7.80 -12.14
N THR A 117 -1.56 -7.92 -12.14
CA THR A 117 -0.80 -8.61 -11.10
C THR A 117 -0.09 -7.57 -10.25
N ALA A 118 -0.17 -7.73 -8.93
CA ALA A 118 0.50 -6.88 -7.97
C ALA A 118 1.61 -7.65 -7.23
N LEU A 119 2.80 -7.07 -7.16
CA LEU A 119 3.86 -7.53 -6.27
C LEU A 119 4.18 -6.41 -5.30
N LEU A 120 4.08 -6.68 -4.00
CA LEU A 120 4.39 -5.76 -2.93
C LEU A 120 5.55 -6.31 -2.11
N GLU A 121 6.58 -5.50 -1.92
CA GLU A 121 7.76 -5.83 -1.14
C GLU A 121 8.04 -4.71 -0.12
N VAL A 122 8.40 -5.07 1.10
CA VAL A 122 8.87 -4.13 2.11
C VAL A 122 10.39 -4.11 2.07
N LEU A 123 10.96 -2.99 1.65
CA LEU A 123 12.41 -2.81 1.58
C LEU A 123 12.87 -2.02 2.80
N THR A 124 14.01 -2.44 3.37
CA THR A 124 14.75 -1.64 4.36
C THR A 124 16.00 -1.13 3.68
N LEU A 125 16.17 0.18 3.61
CA LEU A 125 17.38 0.77 3.05
C LEU A 125 18.52 0.74 4.06
N ASN A 126 19.69 0.40 3.56
CA ASN A 126 20.95 0.36 4.26
C ASN A 126 21.73 1.63 3.90
N SER A 127 23.00 1.71 4.32
CA SER A 127 23.91 2.77 3.86
C SER A 127 24.19 2.74 2.36
N GLU A 128 23.93 1.61 1.68
CA GLU A 128 24.10 1.45 0.24
C GLU A 128 22.82 1.76 -0.53
N ALA A 129 22.97 2.39 -1.69
CA ALA A 129 21.86 2.70 -2.56
C ALA A 129 21.31 1.42 -3.23
N GLN A 130 19.99 1.36 -3.42
CA GLN A 130 19.31 0.27 -4.10
C GLN A 130 18.88 0.68 -5.51
N LEU A 131 19.10 -0.22 -6.47
CA LEU A 131 18.64 -0.06 -7.85
C LEU A 131 17.45 -0.98 -8.10
N LEU A 132 16.31 -0.39 -8.45
CA LEU A 132 15.07 -1.11 -8.75
C LEU A 132 14.69 -0.95 -10.23
N PRO A 133 14.29 -2.03 -10.92
CA PRO A 133 13.87 -1.93 -12.31
C PRO A 133 12.54 -1.17 -12.43
N LEU A 134 12.47 -0.27 -13.41
CA LEU A 134 11.24 0.42 -13.78
C LEU A 134 10.34 -0.46 -14.66
N GLY A 135 9.12 -0.01 -14.96
CA GLY A 135 8.13 -0.76 -15.73
C GLY A 135 6.80 -0.02 -15.88
N GLU A 136 5.72 -0.75 -16.12
CA GLU A 136 4.40 -0.17 -16.40
C GLU A 136 3.90 0.72 -15.27
N GLN A 137 3.93 0.22 -14.04
CA GLN A 137 3.60 1.01 -12.86
C GLN A 137 4.47 0.59 -11.68
N ARG A 138 5.15 1.57 -11.10
CA ARG A 138 5.82 1.45 -9.80
C ARG A 138 5.20 2.44 -8.83
N ILE A 139 5.04 2.01 -7.59
CA ILE A 139 4.61 2.87 -6.49
C ILE A 139 5.55 2.61 -5.32
N ILE A 140 6.09 3.68 -4.76
CA ILE A 140 6.81 3.64 -3.49
C ILE A 140 5.97 4.38 -2.47
N PHE A 141 5.86 3.82 -1.28
CA PHE A 141 5.36 4.52 -0.09
C PHE A 141 6.43 4.46 0.99
N VAL A 142 6.85 5.61 1.53
CA VAL A 142 7.85 5.66 2.60
C VAL A 142 7.16 5.41 3.93
N ALA A 143 7.30 4.20 4.48
CA ALA A 143 6.66 3.85 5.74
C ALA A 143 7.40 4.39 6.98
N LYS A 144 8.73 4.58 6.89
CA LYS A 144 9.55 5.14 7.96
C LYS A 144 10.82 5.77 7.42
N GLY A 145 11.18 6.94 7.94
CA GLY A 145 12.43 7.64 7.61
C GLY A 145 12.28 8.55 6.39
N GLY A 146 13.40 8.84 5.73
CA GLY A 146 13.45 9.65 4.51
C GLY A 146 14.25 8.94 3.43
N VAL A 147 13.83 9.11 2.18
CA VAL A 147 14.41 8.47 1.00
C VAL A 147 14.64 9.50 -0.09
N ASP A 148 15.86 9.55 -0.61
CA ASP A 148 16.16 10.21 -1.86
C ASP A 148 16.00 9.21 -3.01
N ALA A 149 15.28 9.62 -4.04
CA ALA A 149 15.04 8.84 -5.24
C ALA A 149 15.60 9.56 -6.46
N ALA A 150 16.23 8.82 -7.37
CA ALA A 150 16.69 9.35 -8.65
C ALA A 150 16.28 8.45 -9.81
N VAL A 151 15.70 9.05 -10.86
CA VAL A 151 15.26 8.38 -12.08
C VAL A 151 15.42 9.34 -13.26
N ASN A 152 15.98 8.85 -14.37
CA ASN A 152 16.08 9.62 -15.62
C ASN A 152 16.68 11.04 -15.46
N GLY A 153 17.67 11.17 -14.57
CA GLY A 153 18.34 12.44 -14.26
C GLY A 153 17.58 13.36 -13.30
N GLN A 154 16.34 13.03 -12.93
CA GLN A 154 15.56 13.74 -11.92
C GLN A 154 15.84 13.19 -10.52
N ARG A 155 15.77 14.06 -9.51
CA ARG A 155 15.97 13.71 -8.11
C ARG A 155 14.79 14.19 -7.28
N PHE A 156 14.45 13.40 -6.27
CA PHE A 156 13.31 13.60 -5.39
C PHE A 156 13.70 13.26 -3.96
N THR A 157 13.21 14.02 -2.99
CA THR A 157 13.31 13.67 -1.56
C THR A 157 11.91 13.34 -1.06
N LEU A 158 11.79 12.18 -0.43
CA LEU A 158 10.53 11.61 0.06
C LEU A 158 10.63 11.45 1.57
N ASP A 159 9.80 12.19 2.30
CA ASP A 159 9.65 12.02 3.73
C ASP A 159 8.73 10.84 4.06
N THR A 160 8.62 10.52 5.34
CA THR A 160 7.66 9.52 5.82
C THR A 160 6.25 9.86 5.33
N GLU A 161 5.55 8.85 4.82
CA GLU A 161 4.25 8.90 4.18
C GLU A 161 4.18 9.57 2.79
N HIS A 162 5.30 10.04 2.24
CA HIS A 162 5.34 10.41 0.84
C HIS A 162 5.24 9.16 -0.04
N SER A 163 4.61 9.32 -1.19
CA SER A 163 4.58 8.30 -2.24
C SER A 163 5.20 8.82 -3.53
N LEU A 164 5.91 7.94 -4.24
CA LEU A 164 6.43 8.20 -5.59
C LEU A 164 5.76 7.23 -6.56
N LEU A 165 5.06 7.77 -7.55
CA LEU A 165 4.40 7.02 -8.62
C LEU A 165 5.19 7.19 -9.91
N LEU A 166 5.55 6.07 -10.54
CA LEU A 166 6.29 6.04 -11.80
C LEU A 166 5.48 5.20 -12.80
N SER A 167 5.05 5.81 -13.89
CA SER A 167 4.17 5.17 -14.88
C SER A 167 4.82 5.10 -16.26
N ASN A 168 4.95 3.88 -16.78
CA ASN A 168 5.57 3.53 -18.06
C ASN A 168 7.02 4.03 -18.19
N GLU A 169 7.73 4.10 -17.06
CA GLU A 169 9.14 4.52 -17.03
C GLU A 169 10.06 3.37 -17.43
N LYS A 170 11.18 3.71 -18.09
CA LYS A 170 12.22 2.74 -18.50
C LYS A 170 13.50 2.98 -17.71
N GLY A 171 14.32 1.94 -17.56
CA GLY A 171 15.60 2.01 -16.86
C GLY A 171 15.49 1.60 -15.40
N THR A 172 16.23 2.29 -14.53
CA THR A 172 16.35 1.96 -13.11
C THR A 172 16.02 3.17 -12.23
N LEU A 173 15.34 2.90 -11.13
CA LEU A 173 15.17 3.82 -10.02
C LEU A 173 16.30 3.59 -9.01
N LEU A 174 17.05 4.63 -8.70
CA LEU A 174 18.02 4.63 -7.61
C LEU A 174 17.33 5.15 -6.35
N LEU A 175 17.43 4.39 -5.26
CA LEU A 175 16.96 4.79 -3.93
C LEU A 175 18.15 4.83 -2.97
N SER A 176 18.26 5.93 -2.23
CA SER A 176 19.21 6.09 -1.13
C SER A 176 18.50 6.71 0.05
N GLY A 177 18.96 6.46 1.27
CA GLY A 177 18.32 7.04 2.45
C GLY A 177 19.14 6.79 3.71
N SER A 178 18.65 7.28 4.83
CA SER A 178 19.25 6.95 6.12
C SER A 178 19.12 5.46 6.40
N SER A 179 20.15 4.88 7.03
CA SER A 179 20.14 3.47 7.41
C SER A 179 18.92 3.17 8.28
N GLY A 180 18.12 2.18 7.87
CA GLY A 180 16.90 1.77 8.55
C GLY A 180 15.62 2.44 8.05
N ALA A 181 15.67 3.27 7.01
CA ALA A 181 14.47 3.71 6.31
C ALA A 181 13.71 2.50 5.75
N LYS A 182 12.38 2.50 5.87
CA LYS A 182 11.53 1.40 5.41
C LYS A 182 10.53 1.92 4.39
N LEU A 183 10.41 1.21 3.27
CA LEU A 183 9.52 1.59 2.20
C LEU A 183 8.77 0.37 1.66
N VAL A 184 7.59 0.65 1.12
CA VAL A 184 6.73 -0.33 0.44
C VAL A 184 6.92 -0.09 -1.05
N TYR A 185 7.49 -1.07 -1.73
CA TYR A 185 7.69 -1.05 -3.17
C TYR A 185 6.65 -1.94 -3.86
N ILE A 186 5.87 -1.35 -4.76
CA ILE A 186 4.78 -2.01 -5.45
C ILE A 186 5.04 -1.99 -6.94
N ARG A 187 4.92 -3.17 -7.56
CA ARG A 187 4.93 -3.36 -9.00
C ARG A 187 3.53 -3.77 -9.42
N LEU A 188 2.91 -3.00 -10.31
CA LEU A 188 1.67 -3.38 -10.97
C LEU A 188 1.98 -3.60 -12.45
N GLU A 189 1.59 -4.76 -12.96
CA GLU A 189 1.78 -5.15 -14.35
C GLU A 189 0.47 -5.71 -14.89
N ALA A 190 0.21 -5.54 -16.19
CA ALA A 190 -0.89 -6.21 -16.86
C ALA A 190 -0.89 -7.72 -16.55
N ALA A 191 -2.05 -8.27 -16.19
CA ALA A 191 -2.18 -9.71 -16.02
C ALA A 191 -1.89 -10.39 -17.38
N LYS A 192 -0.98 -11.36 -17.38
CA LYS A 192 -0.75 -12.18 -18.58
C LYS A 192 -2.04 -12.94 -18.89
N GLN A 193 -2.58 -12.76 -20.09
CA GLN A 193 -3.65 -13.61 -20.59
C GLN A 193 -3.13 -15.05 -20.58
N ARG A 194 -3.84 -15.94 -19.89
CA ARG A 194 -3.58 -17.38 -19.93
C ARG A 194 -4.14 -17.97 -21.21
#